data_AF-A0ABD1DS83-F1
#
_entry.id   AF-A0ABD1DS83-F1
#
_cell.length_a   1.000
_cell.length_b   1.000
_cell.length_c   1.000
_cell.angle_alpha   90.00
_cell.angle_beta   90.00
_cell.angle_gamma   90.00
#
_symmetry.space_group_name_H-M   'P 1'
#
loop_
_entity.id
_entity.type
_entity.pdbx_description
1 polymer ?
#
loop_
_entity_poly.entity_id
_entity_poly.type
_entity_poly.pdbx_seq_one_letter_code
_entity_poly.pdbx_strand_id
1 'polypeptide(L)'
;MSPSSPVAVILILLQSKAITSYLITLQLYYYSLSVIEFLSAQHSGVFTCVFYDKRPDHPQDNILELLMMSPELDHIPKYTIDGSLPEVEFGYLPPNPSLILYRAGNEHFNFDKQMFVTLNLFHQNTKLLVFVDCTRFGYFQVNSAILTELLRFNKVVYLCTTHLAVARTEMDWKVVTELEYYPAPGELFQDGVRDLRGSRVTYTWRMVENRVEDVVFDPLALWIQETARFLNGTSAPMPCSCEFKERLFEECYWKFLKSGKIDFALDGIQARGVLTGNFRLIYSTVPVSDYLVVPSGRPLNVVELFFVPFTWSAWLLIGSVFVATELFSIAKPTLFRNDPVMFVVCSFERYNLHRTGRIEQFVLLSLIIMFFFVSNAFETKIIALMTAKPSHHIPRTFQDLVELGMPIKADLRMDPQLVNNTEIGSLMVHSILNVIDLDGKSAYKADFYWPEFMKLVPSVESYHRQRRYHVLEQILGIRIRGIFTGYRSPLLEQFGRTMILFEESGITTYWTLKLLMLAQPWLSSIFITFPRWDSLPD
;
A
#
# COMPACT_ATOMS: atom_id res chain seq x y z
N MET A 1 29.58 -16.55 -81.51
CA MET A 1 29.11 -16.77 -80.12
C MET A 1 29.17 -15.42 -79.43
N SER A 2 28.02 -14.72 -79.41
CA SER A 2 27.88 -13.35 -78.89
C SER A 2 27.89 -13.38 -77.36
N PRO A 3 28.56 -12.43 -76.69
CA PRO A 3 28.54 -12.35 -75.24
C PRO A 3 27.13 -12.05 -74.76
N SER A 4 26.77 -12.70 -73.65
CA SER A 4 25.57 -12.50 -72.85
C SER A 4 25.24 -11.01 -72.71
N SER A 5 24.07 -10.62 -73.23
CA SER A 5 23.55 -9.26 -73.09
C SER A 5 23.44 -8.92 -71.60
N PRO A 6 24.09 -7.84 -71.12
CA PRO A 6 24.03 -7.43 -69.71
C PRO A 6 22.60 -7.15 -69.22
N VAL A 7 21.67 -6.87 -70.14
CA VAL A 7 20.25 -6.63 -69.84
C VAL A 7 19.55 -7.89 -69.31
N ALA A 8 19.87 -9.07 -69.85
CA ALA A 8 19.26 -10.32 -69.40
C ALA A 8 19.71 -10.68 -67.97
N VAL A 9 20.98 -10.42 -67.64
CA VAL A 9 21.53 -10.64 -66.30
C VAL A 9 20.90 -9.67 -65.29
N ILE A 10 20.71 -8.39 -65.66
CA ILE A 10 20.06 -7.39 -64.81
C ILE A 10 18.59 -7.75 -64.54
N LEU A 11 17.83 -8.22 -65.54
CA LEU A 11 16.44 -8.65 -65.37
C LEU A 11 16.31 -9.86 -64.44
N ILE A 12 17.19 -10.86 -64.57
CA ILE A 12 17.20 -12.05 -63.70
C ILE A 12 17.53 -11.65 -62.25
N LEU A 13 18.50 -10.75 -62.04
CA LEU A 13 18.87 -10.24 -60.70
C LEU A 13 17.79 -9.36 -60.06
N LEU A 14 17.04 -8.60 -60.86
CA LEU A 14 15.90 -7.82 -60.36
C LEU A 14 14.73 -8.72 -59.97
N GLN A 15 14.43 -9.75 -60.78
CA GLN A 15 13.41 -10.74 -60.46
C GLN A 15 13.76 -11.56 -59.23
N SER A 16 15.03 -11.95 -59.05
CA SER A 16 15.46 -12.70 -57.86
C SER A 16 15.28 -11.90 -56.58
N LYS A 17 15.63 -10.60 -56.58
CA LYS A 17 15.43 -9.73 -55.40
C LYS A 17 13.95 -9.56 -55.04
N ALA A 18 13.08 -9.38 -56.03
CA ALA A 18 11.64 -9.25 -55.80
C ALA A 18 11.05 -10.55 -55.21
N ILE A 19 11.44 -11.72 -55.74
CA ILE A 19 10.99 -13.02 -55.24
C ILE A 19 11.48 -13.26 -53.80
N THR A 20 12.75 -12.97 -53.51
CA THR A 20 13.28 -13.10 -52.15
C THR A 20 12.56 -12.18 -51.17
N SER A 21 12.33 -10.91 -51.54
CA SER A 21 11.58 -9.97 -50.71
C SER A 21 10.15 -10.45 -50.45
N TYR A 22 9.46 -10.97 -51.46
CA TYR A 22 8.11 -11.50 -51.32
C TYR A 22 8.06 -12.72 -50.38
N LEU A 23 9.00 -13.66 -50.53
CA LEU A 23 9.09 -14.84 -49.68
C LEU A 23 9.35 -14.46 -48.21
N ILE A 24 10.22 -13.49 -47.96
CA ILE A 24 10.50 -12.98 -46.61
C ILE A 24 9.24 -12.35 -46.02
N THR A 25 8.53 -11.51 -46.76
CA THR A 25 7.27 -10.91 -46.31
C THR A 25 6.23 -11.97 -45.97
N LEU A 26 6.12 -13.02 -46.78
CA LEU A 26 5.18 -14.13 -46.55
C LEU A 26 5.54 -14.94 -45.30
N GLN A 27 6.82 -15.27 -45.10
CA GLN A 27 7.30 -15.95 -43.91
C GLN A 27 7.08 -15.10 -42.66
N LEU A 28 7.39 -13.80 -42.74
CA LEU A 28 7.19 -12.84 -41.67
C LEU A 28 5.70 -12.71 -41.30
N TYR A 29 4.81 -12.71 -42.29
CA TYR A 29 3.36 -12.72 -42.10
C TYR A 29 2.90 -13.94 -41.31
N TYR A 30 3.22 -15.16 -41.78
CA TYR A 30 2.81 -16.40 -41.10
C TYR A 30 3.42 -16.51 -39.70
N TYR A 31 4.66 -16.06 -39.54
CA TYR A 31 5.29 -16.04 -38.22
C TYR A 31 4.58 -15.07 -37.27
N SER A 32 4.30 -13.85 -37.71
CA SER A 32 3.59 -12.85 -36.91
C SER A 32 2.18 -13.33 -36.54
N LEU A 33 1.50 -14.00 -37.47
CA LEU A 33 0.20 -14.63 -37.24
C LEU A 33 0.29 -15.67 -36.11
N SER A 34 1.24 -16.60 -36.22
CA SER A 34 1.48 -17.63 -35.20
C SER A 34 1.82 -17.03 -33.84
N VAL A 35 2.58 -15.92 -33.80
CA VAL A 35 2.88 -15.19 -32.56
C VAL A 35 1.62 -14.61 -31.93
N ILE A 36 0.76 -13.96 -32.71
CA ILE A 36 -0.48 -13.37 -32.22
C ILE A 36 -1.41 -14.47 -31.68
N GLU A 37 -1.61 -15.55 -32.43
CA GLU A 37 -2.44 -16.68 -32.01
C GLU A 37 -1.93 -17.33 -30.73
N PHE A 38 -0.63 -17.60 -30.66
CA PHE A 38 0.00 -18.18 -29.48
C PHE A 38 -0.17 -17.28 -28.25
N LEU A 39 0.08 -15.97 -28.41
CA LEU A 39 -0.07 -15.02 -27.32
C LEU A 39 -1.53 -14.85 -26.87
N SER A 40 -2.47 -14.87 -27.81
CA SER A 40 -3.91 -14.85 -27.54
C SER A 40 -4.32 -16.07 -26.73
N ALA A 41 -3.89 -17.27 -27.14
CA ALA A 41 -4.21 -18.52 -26.45
C ALA A 41 -3.67 -18.59 -25.00
N GLN A 42 -2.55 -17.90 -24.72
CA GLN A 42 -1.96 -17.85 -23.37
C GLN A 42 -2.46 -16.70 -22.50
N HIS A 43 -3.17 -15.73 -23.07
CA HIS A 43 -3.57 -14.53 -22.34
C HIS A 43 -4.82 -14.79 -21.50
N SER A 44 -4.78 -14.38 -20.24
CA SER A 44 -5.97 -14.35 -19.39
C SER A 44 -6.82 -13.11 -19.71
N GLY A 45 -8.07 -13.30 -20.12
CA GLY A 45 -8.99 -12.22 -20.43
C GLY A 45 -9.03 -11.87 -21.92
N VAL A 46 -9.40 -10.63 -22.25
CA VAL A 46 -9.54 -10.18 -23.64
C VAL A 46 -8.18 -9.81 -24.20
N PHE A 47 -7.71 -10.57 -25.18
CA PHE A 47 -6.48 -10.25 -25.91
C PHE A 47 -6.75 -9.14 -26.92
N THR A 48 -6.07 -8.00 -26.79
CA THR A 48 -6.27 -6.84 -27.69
C THR A 48 -4.98 -6.49 -28.43
N CYS A 49 -5.11 -6.21 -29.73
CA CYS A 49 -4.01 -5.80 -30.58
C CYS A 49 -4.16 -4.35 -31.04
N VAL A 50 -3.09 -3.57 -30.93
CA VAL A 50 -2.99 -2.24 -31.53
C VAL A 50 -2.04 -2.28 -32.71
N PHE A 51 -2.54 -1.95 -33.89
CA PHE A 51 -1.79 -1.83 -35.13
C PHE A 51 -1.46 -0.35 -35.34
N TYR A 52 -0.19 0.00 -35.19
CA TYR A 52 0.31 1.35 -35.38
C TYR A 52 1.18 1.40 -36.64
N ASP A 53 0.66 2.03 -37.69
CA ASP A 53 1.44 2.35 -38.88
C ASP A 53 1.81 3.83 -38.87
N LYS A 54 3.11 4.11 -38.92
CA LYS A 54 3.62 5.49 -38.99
C LYS A 54 3.32 6.17 -40.33
N ARG A 55 3.00 5.40 -41.40
CA ARG A 55 2.81 5.94 -42.75
C ARG A 55 1.33 5.92 -43.19
N PRO A 56 0.68 7.09 -43.31
CA PRO A 56 -0.66 7.19 -43.89
C PRO A 56 -0.67 7.03 -45.42
N ASP A 57 0.46 7.23 -46.10
CA ASP A 57 0.48 7.45 -47.56
C ASP A 57 0.30 6.15 -48.39
N HIS A 58 0.61 4.99 -47.80
CA HIS A 58 0.43 3.67 -48.45
C HIS A 58 -0.07 2.62 -47.44
N PRO A 59 -1.33 2.72 -46.99
CA PRO A 59 -1.89 1.79 -46.02
C PRO A 59 -2.14 0.40 -46.63
N GLN A 60 -2.17 0.29 -47.96
CA GLN A 60 -2.66 -0.88 -48.70
C GLN A 60 -1.60 -1.93 -49.13
N ASP A 61 -0.32 -1.73 -48.78
CA ASP A 61 0.78 -2.61 -49.23
C ASP A 61 1.72 -2.96 -48.07
N ASN A 62 1.16 -3.37 -46.94
CA ASN A 62 1.99 -3.66 -45.78
C ASN A 62 1.56 -4.85 -44.94
N ILE A 63 2.53 -5.40 -44.20
CA ILE A 63 2.33 -6.58 -43.37
C ILE A 63 1.26 -6.36 -42.28
N LEU A 64 1.12 -5.14 -41.75
CA LEU A 64 0.10 -4.86 -40.75
C LEU A 64 -1.30 -5.04 -41.36
N GLU A 65 -1.53 -4.53 -42.55
CA GLU A 65 -2.81 -4.71 -43.25
C GLU A 65 -3.10 -6.17 -43.58
N LEU A 66 -2.11 -6.92 -44.06
CA LEU A 66 -2.27 -8.37 -44.27
C LEU A 66 -2.71 -9.07 -42.97
N LEU A 67 -2.10 -8.72 -41.83
CA LEU A 67 -2.50 -9.23 -40.53
C LEU A 67 -3.89 -8.72 -40.10
N MET A 68 -4.25 -7.48 -40.42
CA MET A 68 -5.57 -6.95 -40.10
C MET A 68 -6.68 -7.66 -40.87
N MET A 69 -6.45 -7.99 -42.14
CA MET A 69 -7.40 -8.70 -43.01
C MET A 69 -7.37 -10.22 -42.85
N SER A 70 -6.45 -10.75 -42.04
CA SER A 70 -6.36 -12.19 -41.77
C SER A 70 -7.64 -12.68 -41.04
N PRO A 71 -8.36 -13.65 -41.63
CA PRO A 71 -9.55 -14.23 -41.02
C PRO A 71 -9.23 -15.02 -39.74
N GLU A 72 -8.02 -15.55 -39.63
CA GLU A 72 -7.55 -16.26 -38.43
C GLU A 72 -7.57 -15.34 -37.20
N LEU A 73 -7.42 -14.02 -37.40
CA LEU A 73 -7.43 -13.02 -36.32
C LEU A 73 -8.80 -12.36 -36.11
N ASP A 74 -9.88 -12.79 -36.77
CA ASP A 74 -11.20 -12.14 -36.66
C ASP A 74 -11.79 -12.17 -35.25
N HIS A 75 -11.38 -13.14 -34.44
CA HIS A 75 -11.80 -13.28 -33.05
C HIS A 75 -11.06 -12.34 -32.08
N ILE A 76 -10.00 -11.66 -32.53
CA ILE A 76 -9.17 -10.77 -31.70
C ILE A 76 -9.57 -9.32 -31.98
N PRO A 77 -9.94 -8.52 -30.96
CA PRO A 77 -10.15 -7.09 -31.12
C PRO A 77 -8.90 -6.36 -31.65
N LYS A 78 -9.07 -5.65 -32.77
CA LYS A 78 -8.02 -4.90 -33.49
C LYS A 78 -8.30 -3.40 -33.37
N TYR A 79 -7.31 -2.64 -32.94
CA TYR A 79 -7.34 -1.17 -32.92
C TYR A 79 -6.30 -0.65 -33.91
N THR A 80 -6.69 0.25 -34.79
CA THR A 80 -5.80 0.86 -35.77
C THR A 80 -5.48 2.29 -35.38
N ILE A 81 -4.20 2.63 -35.47
CA ILE A 81 -3.74 3.99 -35.31
C ILE A 81 -2.98 4.35 -36.57
N ASP A 82 -3.54 5.30 -37.28
CA ASP A 82 -2.86 5.97 -38.37
C ASP A 82 -1.96 7.08 -37.80
N GLY A 83 -0.81 7.32 -38.43
CA GLY A 83 0.13 8.37 -38.05
C GLY A 83 -0.49 9.77 -38.02
N SER A 84 -1.67 9.97 -38.61
CA SER A 84 -2.41 11.23 -38.62
C SER A 84 -3.49 11.37 -37.54
N LEU A 85 -3.66 10.41 -36.62
CA LEU A 85 -4.78 10.40 -35.66
C LEU A 85 -4.77 11.60 -34.69
N PRO A 86 -5.78 12.49 -34.68
CA PRO A 86 -5.79 13.67 -33.81
C PRO A 86 -5.84 13.28 -32.32
N GLU A 87 -5.23 14.09 -31.46
CA GLU A 87 -5.09 13.81 -30.01
C GLU A 87 -6.43 13.56 -29.27
N VAL A 88 -7.55 14.03 -29.85
CA VAL A 88 -8.89 13.92 -29.26
C VAL A 88 -9.41 12.47 -29.26
N GLU A 89 -8.91 11.60 -30.13
CA GLU A 89 -9.42 10.23 -30.29
C GLU A 89 -8.75 9.20 -29.37
N PHE A 90 -7.78 9.62 -28.54
CA PHE A 90 -7.04 8.71 -27.66
C PHE A 90 -7.89 8.03 -26.58
N GLY A 91 -9.08 8.56 -26.27
CA GLY A 91 -9.99 7.97 -25.28
C GLY A 91 -10.53 6.58 -25.65
N TYR A 92 -10.47 6.21 -26.93
CA TYR A 92 -10.97 4.90 -27.41
C TYR A 92 -9.91 3.80 -27.39
N LEU A 93 -8.64 4.14 -27.19
CA LEU A 93 -7.56 3.16 -27.19
C LEU A 93 -7.47 2.45 -25.84
N PRO A 94 -7.25 1.12 -25.81
CA PRO A 94 -7.02 0.42 -24.57
C PRO A 94 -5.69 0.92 -23.95
N PRO A 95 -5.67 1.33 -22.67
CA PRO A 95 -4.43 1.82 -22.03
C PRO A 95 -3.38 0.71 -21.81
N ASN A 96 -3.84 -0.54 -21.74
CA ASN A 96 -3.00 -1.72 -21.52
C ASN A 96 -3.28 -2.78 -22.61
N PRO A 97 -2.94 -2.53 -23.88
CA PRO A 97 -3.13 -3.54 -24.92
C PRO A 97 -2.22 -4.74 -24.66
N SER A 98 -2.66 -5.91 -25.10
CA SER A 98 -1.92 -7.17 -24.92
C SER A 98 -0.70 -7.23 -25.84
N LEU A 99 -0.82 -6.69 -27.05
CA LEU A 99 0.23 -6.59 -28.06
C LEU A 99 0.07 -5.31 -28.89
N ILE A 100 1.19 -4.63 -29.14
CA ILE A 100 1.26 -3.54 -30.12
C ILE A 100 2.11 -4.03 -31.29
N LEU A 101 1.57 -3.91 -32.49
CA LEU A 101 2.26 -4.15 -33.75
C LEU A 101 2.63 -2.80 -34.34
N TYR A 102 3.92 -2.49 -34.39
CA TYR A 102 4.44 -1.20 -34.77
C TYR A 102 5.26 -1.32 -36.05
N ARG A 103 4.92 -0.57 -37.10
CA ARG A 103 5.74 -0.51 -38.32
C ARG A 103 6.62 0.74 -38.30
N ALA A 104 7.92 0.53 -38.20
CA ALA A 104 8.90 1.60 -38.36
C ALA A 104 9.01 1.94 -39.86
N GLY A 105 8.55 3.12 -40.28
CA GLY A 105 8.61 3.54 -41.68
C GLY A 105 10.05 3.67 -42.22
N ASN A 106 10.20 3.56 -43.55
CA ASN A 106 11.50 3.57 -44.26
C ASN A 106 12.01 4.97 -44.69
N GLU A 107 11.44 6.05 -44.16
CA GLU A 107 11.76 7.43 -44.56
C GLU A 107 12.55 8.17 -43.49
N HIS A 108 13.31 9.18 -43.92
CA HIS A 108 14.19 10.03 -43.09
C HIS A 108 13.56 10.26 -41.72
N PHE A 109 14.22 9.73 -40.69
CA PHE A 109 13.63 9.67 -39.37
C PHE A 109 13.60 11.09 -38.79
N ASN A 110 12.44 11.73 -38.88
CA ASN A 110 12.11 12.85 -38.01
C ASN A 110 11.47 12.28 -36.75
N PHE A 111 11.93 12.79 -35.60
CA PHE A 111 11.30 12.54 -34.32
C PHE A 111 9.83 12.92 -34.42
N ASP A 112 8.99 11.91 -34.38
CA ASP A 112 7.56 12.07 -34.52
C ASP A 112 6.97 12.27 -33.12
N LYS A 113 6.66 13.53 -32.82
CA LYS A 113 6.05 13.91 -31.55
C LYS A 113 4.73 13.16 -31.33
N GLN A 114 3.97 12.89 -32.39
CA GLN A 114 2.69 12.20 -32.29
C GLN A 114 2.89 10.73 -31.93
N MET A 115 3.83 10.04 -32.58
CA MET A 115 4.24 8.70 -32.19
C MET A 115 4.65 8.63 -30.72
N PHE A 116 5.47 9.57 -30.25
CA PHE A 116 5.88 9.61 -28.85
C PHE A 116 4.68 9.80 -27.93
N VAL A 117 3.80 10.78 -28.20
CA VAL A 117 2.61 11.05 -27.39
C VAL A 117 1.69 9.83 -27.34
N THR A 118 1.39 9.23 -28.49
CA THR A 118 0.50 8.06 -28.59
C THR A 118 1.05 6.85 -27.87
N LEU A 119 2.32 6.47 -28.14
CA LEU A 119 2.92 5.29 -27.49
C LEU A 119 3.15 5.51 -25.99
N ASN A 120 3.28 6.76 -25.56
CA ASN A 120 3.38 7.11 -24.15
C ASN A 120 2.06 6.89 -23.37
N LEU A 121 0.92 6.72 -24.06
CA LEU A 121 -0.35 6.34 -23.43
C LEU A 121 -0.35 4.88 -22.97
N PHE A 122 0.37 4.01 -23.67
CA PHE A 122 0.37 2.58 -23.40
C PHE A 122 1.26 2.18 -22.23
N HIS A 123 0.91 1.08 -21.59
CA HIS A 123 1.71 0.44 -20.54
C HIS A 123 3.11 0.07 -21.02
N GLN A 124 4.16 0.44 -20.27
CA GLN A 124 5.54 0.10 -20.66
C GLN A 124 5.81 -1.43 -20.73
N ASN A 125 5.01 -2.22 -20.02
CA ASN A 125 5.07 -3.69 -20.06
C ASN A 125 4.22 -4.35 -21.15
N THR A 126 3.57 -3.56 -22.00
CA THR A 126 2.91 -4.09 -23.20
C THR A 126 3.97 -4.64 -24.16
N LYS A 127 3.69 -5.81 -24.75
CA LYS A 127 4.55 -6.44 -25.74
C LYS A 127 4.51 -5.60 -27.02
N LEU A 128 5.68 -5.28 -27.57
CA LEU A 128 5.81 -4.47 -28.77
C LEU A 128 6.54 -5.27 -29.85
N LEU A 129 5.83 -5.59 -30.92
CA LEU A 129 6.37 -6.26 -32.10
C LEU A 129 6.61 -5.21 -33.20
N VAL A 130 7.88 -4.95 -33.49
CA VAL A 130 8.31 -3.87 -34.38
C VAL A 130 8.75 -4.44 -35.73
N PHE A 131 8.12 -4.01 -36.81
CA PHE A 131 8.56 -4.31 -38.17
C PHE A 131 9.49 -3.21 -38.66
N VAL A 132 10.73 -3.55 -39.00
CA VAL A 132 11.76 -2.57 -39.36
C VAL A 132 12.63 -3.04 -40.53
N ASP A 133 13.07 -2.10 -41.36
CA ASP A 133 14.10 -2.33 -42.37
C ASP A 133 15.49 -2.34 -41.72
N CYS A 134 15.99 -3.56 -41.48
CA CYS A 134 17.29 -3.77 -40.85
C CYS A 134 18.50 -3.47 -41.76
N THR A 135 18.29 -3.24 -43.07
CA THR A 135 19.39 -2.79 -43.94
C THR A 135 19.87 -1.38 -43.58
N ARG A 136 19.04 -0.61 -42.86
CA ARG A 136 19.36 0.75 -42.45
C ARG A 136 19.53 0.85 -40.94
N PHE A 137 20.67 0.35 -40.46
CA PHE A 137 21.00 0.27 -39.04
C PHE A 137 20.76 1.56 -38.24
N GLY A 138 21.04 2.74 -38.82
CA GLY A 138 20.77 4.02 -38.15
C GLY A 138 19.29 4.25 -37.79
N TYR A 139 18.35 3.81 -38.63
CA TYR A 139 16.92 3.93 -38.35
C TYR A 139 16.47 2.99 -37.25
N PHE A 140 16.99 1.77 -37.27
CA PHE A 140 16.78 0.79 -36.23
C PHE A 140 17.26 1.30 -34.87
N GLN A 141 18.48 1.87 -34.80
CA GLN A 141 19.02 2.45 -33.57
C GLN A 141 18.16 3.58 -33.01
N VAL A 142 17.67 4.49 -33.87
CA VAL A 142 16.84 5.62 -33.41
C VAL A 142 15.47 5.15 -32.93
N ASN A 143 14.81 4.24 -33.66
CA ASN A 143 13.55 3.66 -33.19
C ASN A 143 13.75 2.90 -31.87
N SER A 144 14.85 2.15 -31.77
CA SER A 144 15.21 1.47 -30.54
C SER A 144 15.35 2.44 -29.39
N ALA A 145 16.21 3.46 -29.51
CA ALA A 145 16.40 4.48 -28.47
C ALA A 145 15.08 5.14 -28.05
N ILE A 146 14.16 5.43 -28.98
CA ILE A 146 12.89 6.04 -28.60
C ILE A 146 11.99 5.06 -27.85
N LEU A 147 11.82 3.84 -28.35
CA LEU A 147 10.93 2.84 -27.75
C LEU A 147 11.45 2.33 -26.41
N THR A 148 12.76 2.10 -26.31
CA THR A 148 13.39 1.48 -25.15
C THR A 148 13.97 2.51 -24.18
N GLU A 149 14.72 3.51 -24.63
CA GLU A 149 15.34 4.49 -23.72
C GLU A 149 14.34 5.57 -23.25
N LEU A 150 13.59 6.16 -24.19
CA LEU A 150 12.66 7.27 -23.86
C LEU A 150 11.29 6.78 -23.37
N LEU A 151 10.69 5.81 -24.08
CA LEU A 151 9.38 5.25 -23.75
C LEU A 151 9.45 4.04 -22.81
N ARG A 152 10.65 3.51 -22.54
CA ARG A 152 10.91 2.48 -21.53
C ARG A 152 10.13 1.18 -21.72
N PHE A 153 9.76 0.83 -22.94
CA PHE A 153 9.18 -0.49 -23.20
C PHE A 153 10.21 -1.58 -22.93
N ASN A 154 9.88 -2.55 -22.08
CA ASN A 154 10.79 -3.63 -21.69
C ASN A 154 10.61 -4.93 -22.47
N LYS A 155 9.57 -5.02 -23.30
CA LYS A 155 9.23 -6.21 -24.11
C LYS A 155 9.16 -5.83 -25.59
N VAL A 156 10.26 -5.31 -26.13
CA VAL A 156 10.35 -4.90 -27.54
C VAL A 156 11.11 -5.95 -28.35
N VAL A 157 10.50 -6.37 -29.45
CA VAL A 157 11.07 -7.31 -30.41
C VAL A 157 10.98 -6.71 -31.78
N TYR A 158 12.10 -6.75 -32.51
CA TYR A 158 12.20 -6.24 -33.86
C TYR A 158 12.28 -7.41 -34.83
N LEU A 159 11.38 -7.41 -35.81
CA LEU A 159 11.40 -8.34 -36.92
C LEU A 159 11.85 -7.59 -38.19
N CYS A 160 12.92 -8.08 -38.79
CA CYS A 160 13.48 -7.50 -39.99
C CYS A 160 12.61 -7.80 -41.21
N THR A 161 12.22 -6.77 -41.97
CA THR A 161 11.39 -6.94 -43.17
C THR A 161 12.19 -7.33 -44.42
N THR A 162 13.51 -7.19 -44.37
CA THR A 162 14.41 -7.35 -45.54
C THR A 162 15.18 -8.67 -45.57
N HIS A 163 15.34 -9.32 -44.42
CA HIS A 163 16.03 -10.60 -44.26
C HIS A 163 15.54 -11.25 -42.96
N LEU A 164 15.78 -12.55 -42.81
CA LEU A 164 15.38 -13.33 -41.65
C LEU A 164 16.25 -12.95 -40.45
N ALA A 165 15.80 -11.96 -39.68
CA ALA A 165 16.46 -11.59 -38.43
C ALA A 165 15.45 -11.11 -37.39
N VAL A 166 15.70 -11.49 -36.15
CA VAL A 166 14.95 -11.07 -34.96
C VAL A 166 15.91 -10.42 -33.99
N ALA A 167 15.69 -9.14 -33.69
CA ALA A 167 16.45 -8.41 -32.69
C ALA A 167 15.63 -8.21 -31.41
N ARG A 168 16.25 -8.40 -30.25
CA ARG A 168 15.65 -8.16 -28.93
C ARG A 168 16.44 -7.12 -28.17
N THR A 169 15.73 -6.31 -27.39
CA THR A 169 16.34 -5.32 -26.49
C THR A 169 16.29 -5.78 -25.06
N GLU A 170 17.36 -5.55 -24.32
CA GLU A 170 17.42 -5.80 -22.88
C GLU A 170 17.20 -4.52 -22.06
N MET A 171 17.28 -4.65 -20.73
CA MET A 171 17.08 -3.57 -19.75
C MET A 171 18.09 -2.42 -19.89
N ASP A 172 19.28 -2.67 -20.43
CA ASP A 172 20.27 -1.62 -20.72
C ASP A 172 19.98 -0.88 -22.04
N TRP A 173 18.84 -1.18 -22.66
CA TRP A 173 18.34 -0.62 -23.90
C TRP A 173 19.23 -0.91 -25.11
N LYS A 174 20.19 -1.83 -24.94
CA LYS A 174 21.01 -2.33 -26.05
C LYS A 174 20.33 -3.51 -26.68
N VAL A 175 20.64 -3.67 -27.96
CA VAL A 175 20.21 -4.81 -28.76
C VAL A 175 21.22 -5.91 -28.47
N VAL A 176 20.77 -6.95 -27.76
CA VAL A 176 21.68 -7.96 -27.21
C VAL A 176 21.73 -9.22 -28.05
N THR A 177 20.62 -9.56 -28.72
CA THR A 177 20.53 -10.78 -29.50
C THR A 177 19.93 -10.48 -30.85
N GLU A 178 20.71 -10.73 -31.90
CA GLU A 178 20.24 -10.86 -33.27
C GLU A 178 20.19 -12.36 -33.59
N LEU A 179 18.99 -12.88 -33.81
CA LEU A 179 18.77 -14.26 -34.22
C LEU A 179 18.55 -14.29 -35.73
N GLU A 180 19.33 -15.09 -36.45
CA GLU A 180 19.16 -15.32 -37.89
C GLU A 180 18.01 -16.29 -38.22
N TYR A 181 17.08 -16.49 -37.28
CA TYR A 181 15.92 -17.36 -37.41
C TYR A 181 14.74 -16.85 -36.59
N TYR A 182 13.53 -17.30 -36.95
CA TYR A 182 12.34 -17.03 -36.14
C TYR A 182 12.25 -18.04 -34.98
N PRO A 183 12.42 -17.60 -33.71
CA PRO A 183 12.31 -18.48 -32.56
C PRO A 183 10.85 -18.90 -32.33
N ALA A 184 10.62 -19.92 -31.50
CA ALA A 184 9.25 -20.28 -31.13
C ALA A 184 8.52 -19.06 -30.50
N PRO A 185 7.22 -18.84 -30.78
CA PRO A 185 6.47 -17.70 -30.24
C PRO A 185 6.59 -17.48 -28.73
N GLY A 186 6.64 -18.57 -27.95
CA GLY A 186 6.80 -18.51 -26.49
C GLY A 186 8.15 -18.00 -26.01
N GLU A 187 9.17 -18.05 -26.85
CA GLU A 187 10.52 -17.56 -26.54
C GLU A 187 10.75 -16.14 -27.07
N LEU A 188 9.83 -15.61 -27.90
CA LEU A 188 10.02 -14.36 -28.62
C LEU A 188 10.18 -13.17 -27.68
N PHE A 189 9.26 -13.05 -26.72
CA PHE A 189 9.25 -11.98 -25.73
C PHE A 189 9.91 -12.45 -24.43
N GLN A 190 11.14 -12.02 -24.23
CA GLN A 190 11.84 -12.22 -22.96
C GLN A 190 11.63 -10.98 -22.08
N ASP A 191 11.36 -11.21 -20.80
CA ASP A 191 11.26 -10.12 -19.82
C ASP A 191 12.67 -9.78 -19.32
N GLY A 192 13.23 -8.69 -19.84
CA GLY A 192 14.56 -8.21 -19.46
C GLY A 192 14.69 -7.84 -17.98
N VAL A 193 13.58 -7.75 -17.24
CA VAL A 193 13.58 -7.42 -15.80
C VAL A 193 13.80 -8.67 -14.93
N ARG A 194 13.69 -9.89 -15.49
CA ARG A 194 13.90 -11.13 -14.72
C ARG A 194 15.32 -11.29 -14.19
N ASP A 195 16.30 -10.66 -14.84
CA ASP A 195 17.69 -10.64 -14.44
C ASP A 195 18.25 -9.24 -14.65
N LEU A 196 18.48 -8.52 -13.55
CA LEU A 196 19.03 -7.17 -13.52
C LEU A 196 20.54 -7.15 -13.76
N ARG A 197 21.23 -8.30 -13.77
CA ARG A 197 22.68 -8.43 -14.01
C ARG A 197 23.53 -7.47 -13.17
N GLY A 198 23.20 -7.34 -11.89
CA GLY A 198 23.85 -6.46 -10.95
C GLY A 198 23.46 -4.99 -11.05
N SER A 199 22.51 -4.63 -11.93
CA SER A 199 21.98 -3.26 -12.02
C SER A 199 21.43 -2.79 -10.68
N ARG A 200 21.62 -1.50 -10.40
CA ARG A 200 21.20 -0.87 -9.15
C ARG A 200 19.75 -0.39 -9.26
N VAL A 201 18.90 -0.87 -8.37
CA VAL A 201 17.56 -0.38 -8.13
C VAL A 201 17.62 0.73 -7.09
N THR A 202 17.33 1.94 -7.51
CA THR A 202 17.43 3.15 -6.69
C THR A 202 16.10 3.49 -6.04
N TYR A 203 16.13 3.86 -4.77
CA TYR A 203 14.93 4.28 -4.06
C TYR A 203 15.19 5.51 -3.19
N THR A 204 14.14 6.31 -2.98
CA THR A 204 14.20 7.53 -2.17
C THR A 204 13.07 7.56 -1.15
N TRP A 205 13.24 8.42 -0.14
CA TRP A 205 12.27 8.72 0.90
C TRP A 205 12.45 10.19 1.32
N ARG A 206 11.41 10.76 1.90
CA ARG A 206 11.33 12.16 2.34
C ARG A 206 10.93 12.28 3.81
N MET A 207 10.43 11.21 4.43
CA MET A 207 9.97 11.23 5.83
C MET A 207 11.10 11.44 6.86
N VAL A 208 10.78 12.33 7.81
CA VAL A 208 11.38 12.86 9.05
C VAL A 208 12.80 12.38 9.45
N GLU A 209 13.70 13.36 9.55
CA GLU A 209 15.03 13.30 10.20
C GLU A 209 16.05 12.28 9.65
N ASN A 210 16.28 12.27 8.33
CA ASN A 210 17.59 12.14 7.65
C ASN A 210 18.64 11.10 8.13
N ARG A 211 18.30 10.09 8.93
CA ARG A 211 19.22 9.00 9.24
C ARG A 211 19.00 7.90 8.23
N VAL A 212 19.96 7.77 7.32
CA VAL A 212 20.04 6.66 6.35
C VAL A 212 19.95 5.31 7.06
N GLU A 213 20.47 5.22 8.28
CA GLU A 213 20.46 4.02 9.13
C GLU A 213 19.05 3.55 9.46
N ASP A 214 18.10 4.46 9.72
CA ASP A 214 16.72 4.09 10.09
C ASP A 214 15.93 3.56 8.89
N VAL A 215 16.30 4.01 7.68
CA VAL A 215 15.60 3.66 6.44
C VAL A 215 15.96 2.27 5.94
N VAL A 216 17.19 1.82 6.20
CA VAL A 216 17.62 0.46 5.81
C VAL A 216 16.74 -0.61 6.46
N PHE A 217 16.10 -0.30 7.59
CA PHE A 217 15.19 -1.20 8.30
C PHE A 217 13.71 -0.97 7.98
N ASP A 218 13.36 -0.02 7.12
CA ASP A 218 11.98 0.17 6.67
C ASP A 218 11.51 -1.09 5.90
N PRO A 219 10.34 -1.67 6.22
CA PRO A 219 9.83 -2.85 5.53
C PRO A 219 9.75 -2.69 4.01
N LEU A 220 9.49 -1.49 3.50
CA LEU A 220 9.48 -1.21 2.07
C LEU A 220 10.89 -1.17 1.47
N ALA A 221 11.87 -0.63 2.18
CA ALA A 221 13.26 -0.65 1.74
C ALA A 221 13.78 -2.09 1.68
N LEU A 222 13.43 -2.92 2.67
CA LEU A 222 13.73 -4.35 2.69
C LEU A 222 13.04 -5.09 1.55
N TRP A 223 11.77 -4.80 1.27
CA TRP A 223 11.09 -5.36 0.09
C TRP A 223 11.82 -5.02 -1.21
N ILE A 224 12.24 -3.77 -1.40
CA ILE A 224 13.00 -3.37 -2.59
C ILE A 224 14.33 -4.13 -2.66
N GLN A 225 15.03 -4.24 -1.54
CA GLN A 225 16.32 -4.92 -1.45
C GLN A 225 16.21 -6.42 -1.78
N GLU A 226 15.27 -7.13 -1.16
CA GLU A 226 15.08 -8.55 -1.39
C GLU A 226 14.56 -8.83 -2.80
N THR A 227 13.68 -7.97 -3.32
CA THR A 227 13.21 -8.09 -4.71
C THR A 227 14.33 -7.83 -5.71
N ALA A 228 15.15 -6.80 -5.50
CA ALA A 228 16.31 -6.53 -6.35
C ALA A 228 17.29 -7.71 -6.31
N ARG A 229 17.55 -8.27 -5.12
CA ARG A 229 18.41 -9.45 -4.95
C ARG A 229 17.86 -10.69 -5.66
N PHE A 230 16.55 -10.95 -5.54
CA PHE A 230 15.86 -12.03 -6.24
C PHE A 230 16.01 -11.93 -7.75
N LEU A 231 15.96 -10.71 -8.29
CA LEU A 231 16.17 -10.42 -9.71
C LEU A 231 17.67 -10.27 -10.07
N ASN A 232 18.59 -10.81 -9.28
CA ASN A 232 20.04 -10.73 -9.51
C ASN A 232 20.57 -9.28 -9.68
N GLY A 233 19.97 -8.33 -8.98
CA GLY A 233 20.36 -6.93 -8.93
C GLY A 233 20.86 -6.50 -7.54
N THR A 234 21.09 -5.20 -7.40
CA THR A 234 21.42 -4.56 -6.11
C THR A 234 20.46 -3.41 -5.84
N SER A 235 20.27 -3.03 -4.58
CA SER A 235 19.47 -1.85 -4.23
C SER A 235 20.37 -0.75 -3.68
N ALA A 236 20.01 0.52 -3.92
CA ALA A 236 20.76 1.66 -3.44
C ALA A 236 19.83 2.78 -2.95
N PRO A 237 19.93 3.20 -1.67
CA PRO A 237 19.22 4.38 -1.19
C PRO A 237 19.79 5.63 -1.86
N MET A 238 18.92 6.53 -2.29
CA MET A 238 19.29 7.81 -2.88
C MET A 238 18.53 8.94 -2.17
N PRO A 239 19.21 9.65 -1.24
CA PRO A 239 18.56 10.68 -0.44
C PRO A 239 18.12 11.85 -1.31
N CYS A 240 16.94 12.41 -1.02
CA CYS A 240 16.46 13.59 -1.71
C CYS A 240 17.14 14.85 -1.15
N SER A 241 17.75 15.67 -2.03
CA SER A 241 18.37 16.95 -1.62
C SER A 241 17.38 18.11 -1.51
N CYS A 242 16.09 17.89 -1.76
CA CYS A 242 15.09 18.95 -1.68
C CYS A 242 14.79 19.30 -0.23
N GLU A 243 14.75 20.59 0.10
CA GLU A 243 14.34 21.06 1.43
C GLU A 243 12.93 20.57 1.76
N PHE A 244 12.73 20.21 3.03
CA PHE A 244 11.42 19.79 3.51
C PHE A 244 10.60 21.01 3.93
N LYS A 245 9.75 21.48 3.03
CA LYS A 245 8.80 22.59 3.25
C LYS A 245 7.40 22.06 3.55
N GLU A 246 6.43 22.96 3.72
CA GLU A 246 5.04 22.65 4.13
C GLU A 246 4.26 21.71 3.20
N ARG A 247 4.71 21.47 1.95
CA ARG A 247 4.03 20.55 1.01
C ARG A 247 4.90 19.35 0.67
N LEU A 248 4.32 18.15 0.78
CA LEU A 248 4.95 16.88 0.42
C LEU A 248 5.41 16.77 -1.04
N PHE A 249 4.75 17.48 -1.95
CA PHE A 249 4.92 17.31 -3.40
C PHE A 249 5.25 18.64 -4.06
N GLU A 250 6.36 19.23 -3.63
CA GLU A 250 6.90 20.43 -4.24
C GLU A 250 7.48 20.15 -5.62
N GLU A 251 7.60 21.21 -6.41
CA GLU A 251 8.19 21.15 -7.75
C GLU A 251 9.61 20.53 -7.74
N CYS A 252 10.42 20.82 -6.71
CA CYS A 252 11.74 20.20 -6.54
C CYS A 252 11.66 18.68 -6.46
N TYR A 253 10.77 18.16 -5.61
CA TYR A 253 10.63 16.72 -5.39
C TYR A 253 10.06 16.04 -6.65
N TRP A 254 9.09 16.67 -7.32
CA TRP A 254 8.61 16.18 -8.61
C TRP A 254 9.71 16.14 -9.67
N LYS A 255 10.53 17.18 -9.77
CA LYS A 255 11.68 17.22 -10.69
C LYS A 255 12.70 16.13 -10.36
N PHE A 256 12.89 15.84 -9.07
CA PHE A 256 13.74 14.75 -8.62
C PHE A 256 13.19 13.38 -9.03
N LEU A 257 11.90 13.11 -8.82
CA LEU A 257 11.25 11.87 -9.27
C LEU A 257 11.25 11.73 -10.81
N LYS A 258 11.15 12.84 -11.55
CA LYS A 258 11.24 12.86 -13.03
C LYS A 258 12.67 12.77 -13.57
N SER A 259 13.69 12.84 -12.72
CA SER A 259 15.09 12.88 -13.16
C SER A 259 15.57 11.58 -13.82
N GLY A 260 14.80 10.48 -13.68
CA GLY A 260 15.18 9.16 -14.16
C GLY A 260 16.24 8.47 -13.31
N LYS A 261 16.71 9.10 -12.23
CA LYS A 261 17.71 8.57 -11.29
C LYS A 261 17.13 7.75 -10.15
N ILE A 262 15.81 7.74 -10.01
CA ILE A 262 15.07 7.08 -8.93
C ILE A 262 14.08 6.10 -9.55
N ASP A 263 14.13 4.86 -9.10
CA ASP A 263 13.20 3.81 -9.53
C ASP A 263 11.97 3.75 -8.63
N PHE A 264 12.13 4.04 -7.33
CA PHE A 264 11.03 4.00 -6.36
C PHE A 264 11.06 5.17 -5.37
N ALA A 265 9.90 5.67 -5.00
CA ALA A 265 9.75 6.60 -3.87
C ALA A 265 8.89 5.96 -2.79
N LEU A 266 9.48 5.74 -1.62
CA LEU A 266 8.87 5.06 -0.47
C LEU A 266 7.89 5.94 0.31
N ASP A 267 7.86 7.23 -0.02
CA ASP A 267 6.88 8.19 0.46
C ASP A 267 5.50 7.79 -0.03
N GLY A 268 4.78 7.04 0.81
CA GLY A 268 3.46 6.54 0.48
C GLY A 268 2.50 7.69 0.27
N ILE A 269 1.88 7.79 -0.92
CA ILE A 269 0.66 8.61 -1.05
C ILE A 269 -0.55 7.71 -0.86
N GLN A 270 -1.56 8.29 -0.25
CA GLN A 270 -2.94 7.84 -0.35
C GLN A 270 -3.43 7.92 -1.80
N ALA A 271 -4.07 6.85 -2.27
CA ALA A 271 -4.79 6.81 -3.55
C ALA A 271 -5.99 7.77 -3.55
N ARG A 272 -5.77 9.09 -3.54
CA ARG A 272 -6.83 10.11 -3.57
C ARG A 272 -6.65 11.02 -4.77
N GLY A 273 -7.13 10.54 -5.93
CA GLY A 273 -7.53 11.33 -7.11
C GLY A 273 -6.48 12.20 -7.81
N VAL A 274 -5.27 12.36 -7.26
CA VAL A 274 -4.23 13.25 -7.77
C VAL A 274 -3.09 12.42 -8.33
N LEU A 275 -3.30 11.85 -9.52
CA LEU A 275 -2.19 11.44 -10.39
C LEU A 275 -2.20 12.35 -11.61
N THR A 276 -1.80 13.60 -11.42
CA THR A 276 -1.46 14.51 -12.52
C THR A 276 -0.03 14.21 -13.00
N GLY A 277 0.17 13.02 -13.56
CA GLY A 277 1.44 12.64 -14.18
C GLY A 277 1.54 11.15 -14.53
N ASN A 278 2.37 10.82 -15.53
CA ASN A 278 2.65 9.43 -15.99
C ASN A 278 3.41 8.58 -14.95
N PHE A 279 3.39 8.96 -13.68
CA PHE A 279 3.91 8.14 -12.60
C PHE A 279 2.91 7.03 -12.31
N ARG A 280 3.45 5.84 -12.06
CA ARG A 280 2.64 4.67 -11.74
C ARG A 280 2.85 4.30 -10.28
N LEU A 281 1.78 3.86 -9.66
CA LEU A 281 1.78 3.45 -8.26
C LEU A 281 1.76 1.93 -8.18
N ILE A 282 2.56 1.40 -7.25
CA ILE A 282 2.36 0.06 -6.71
C ILE A 282 1.53 0.22 -5.46
N TYR A 283 0.33 -0.33 -5.46
CA TYR A 283 -0.53 -0.31 -4.28
C TYR A 283 -0.21 -1.50 -3.38
N SER A 284 -0.09 -1.22 -2.09
CA SER A 284 -0.14 -2.24 -1.05
C SER A 284 -1.51 -2.92 -1.07
N THR A 285 -1.54 -4.22 -0.87
CA THR A 285 -2.77 -5.01 -0.71
C THR A 285 -3.33 -4.89 0.71
N VAL A 286 -2.49 -4.52 1.67
CA VAL A 286 -2.86 -4.34 3.06
C VAL A 286 -3.35 -2.90 3.27
N PRO A 287 -4.66 -2.69 3.52
CA PRO A 287 -5.16 -1.37 3.83
C PRO A 287 -4.58 -0.90 5.16
N VAL A 288 -4.18 0.37 5.20
CA VAL A 288 -3.71 1.04 6.40
C VAL A 288 -4.88 1.82 6.99
N SER A 289 -5.18 1.61 8.26
CA SER A 289 -6.16 2.41 8.99
C SER A 289 -5.47 3.57 9.70
N ASP A 290 -6.08 4.75 9.62
CA ASP A 290 -5.68 5.92 10.40
C ASP A 290 -6.43 5.92 11.73
N TYR A 291 -5.69 5.78 12.82
CA TYR A 291 -6.22 5.73 14.17
C TYR A 291 -6.05 7.07 14.88
N LEU A 292 -6.92 7.33 15.85
CA LEU A 292 -6.68 8.35 16.86
C LEU A 292 -6.20 7.71 18.15
N VAL A 293 -5.17 8.31 18.72
CA VAL A 293 -4.62 7.91 20.00
C VAL A 293 -4.91 9.04 20.96
N VAL A 294 -5.59 8.72 22.03
CA VAL A 294 -6.15 9.71 22.96
C VAL A 294 -5.59 9.45 24.35
N PRO A 295 -5.33 10.50 25.14
CA PRO A 295 -4.84 10.32 26.49
C PRO A 295 -5.92 9.62 27.30
N SER A 296 -5.54 8.53 27.96
CA SER A 296 -6.35 7.94 29.01
C SER A 296 -6.50 8.98 30.11
N GLY A 297 -7.74 9.16 30.58
CA GLY A 297 -8.03 10.12 31.62
C GLY A 297 -7.28 9.83 32.93
N ARG A 298 -7.43 10.72 33.92
CA ARG A 298 -6.79 10.50 35.22
C ARG A 298 -7.32 9.22 35.87
N PRO A 299 -6.48 8.45 36.58
CA PRO A 299 -6.99 7.38 37.42
C PRO A 299 -7.93 7.95 38.48
N LEU A 300 -8.96 7.19 38.86
CA LEU A 300 -9.91 7.62 39.89
C LEU A 300 -9.20 7.94 41.21
N ASN A 301 -9.67 8.93 41.96
CA ASN A 301 -9.14 9.16 43.30
C ASN A 301 -9.60 8.03 44.24
N VAL A 302 -8.88 7.84 45.35
CA VAL A 302 -9.22 6.81 46.34
C VAL A 302 -10.67 6.95 46.81
N VAL A 303 -11.11 8.18 47.07
CA VAL A 303 -12.50 8.47 47.49
C VAL A 303 -13.51 8.11 46.40
N GLU A 304 -13.23 8.46 45.13
CA GLU A 304 -14.11 8.11 44.01
C GLU A 304 -14.23 6.59 43.87
N LEU A 305 -13.14 5.86 44.09
CA LEU A 305 -13.10 4.41 44.04
C LEU A 305 -14.04 3.74 45.06
N PHE A 306 -14.27 4.35 46.23
CA PHE A 306 -15.17 3.82 47.25
C PHE A 306 -16.66 3.93 46.86
N PHE A 307 -17.04 4.88 46.01
CA PHE A 307 -18.43 5.08 45.62
C PHE A 307 -18.82 4.36 44.32
N VAL A 308 -17.84 3.98 43.49
CA VAL A 308 -18.03 3.28 42.20
C VAL A 308 -18.66 1.87 42.29
N PRO A 309 -18.46 1.04 43.34
CA PRO A 309 -18.95 -0.34 43.35
C PRO A 309 -20.47 -0.50 43.19
N PHE A 310 -21.24 0.49 43.62
CA PHE A 310 -22.70 0.50 43.53
C PHE A 310 -23.20 1.72 42.79
N THR A 311 -24.29 1.57 42.05
CA THR A 311 -24.99 2.69 41.44
C THR A 311 -25.58 3.59 42.52
N TRP A 312 -25.76 4.87 42.22
CA TRP A 312 -26.40 5.80 43.16
C TRP A 312 -27.79 5.32 43.60
N SER A 313 -28.54 4.68 42.69
CA SER A 313 -29.82 4.03 43.01
C SER A 313 -29.69 2.92 44.07
N ALA A 314 -28.63 2.11 44.01
CA ALA A 314 -28.38 1.05 44.99
C ALA A 314 -27.95 1.64 46.35
N TRP A 315 -27.11 2.67 46.35
CA TRP A 315 -26.76 3.40 47.57
C TRP A 315 -27.99 4.02 48.25
N LEU A 316 -28.85 4.65 47.47
CA LEU A 316 -30.11 5.21 47.97
C LEU A 316 -31.04 4.10 48.49
N LEU A 317 -31.12 2.95 47.80
CA LEU A 317 -31.95 1.83 48.25
C LEU A 317 -31.44 1.26 49.58
N ILE A 318 -30.13 1.01 49.70
CA ILE A 318 -29.49 0.53 50.95
C ILE A 318 -29.74 1.55 52.06
N GLY A 319 -29.49 2.84 51.80
CA GLY A 319 -29.75 3.91 52.75
C GLY A 319 -31.23 3.98 53.16
N SER A 320 -32.16 3.83 52.20
CA SER A 320 -33.60 3.87 52.47
C SER A 320 -34.06 2.69 53.33
N VAL A 321 -33.50 1.50 53.13
CA VAL A 321 -33.78 0.32 53.96
C VAL A 321 -33.33 0.59 55.40
N PHE A 322 -32.10 1.09 55.59
CA PHE A 322 -31.60 1.42 56.93
C PHE A 322 -32.43 2.51 57.61
N VAL A 323 -32.76 3.58 56.89
CA VAL A 323 -33.61 4.68 57.43
C VAL A 323 -35.01 4.16 57.77
N ALA A 324 -35.62 3.35 56.92
CA ALA A 324 -36.94 2.78 57.19
C ALA A 324 -36.93 1.84 58.40
N THR A 325 -35.87 1.03 58.57
CA THR A 325 -35.73 0.15 59.73
C THR A 325 -35.51 0.92 61.02
N GLU A 326 -34.75 2.02 60.98
CA GLU A 326 -34.60 2.91 62.14
C GLU A 326 -35.89 3.65 62.48
N LEU A 327 -36.57 4.21 61.48
CA LEU A 327 -37.86 4.87 61.69
C LEU A 327 -38.89 3.90 62.28
N PHE A 328 -38.91 2.64 61.82
CA PHE A 328 -39.79 1.62 62.36
C PHE A 328 -39.42 1.23 63.80
N SER A 329 -38.12 1.13 64.11
CA SER A 329 -37.61 0.91 65.46
C SER A 329 -38.02 2.04 66.42
N ILE A 330 -37.84 3.30 66.00
CA ILE A 330 -38.22 4.50 66.76
C ILE A 330 -39.74 4.58 66.96
N ALA A 331 -40.53 4.28 65.93
CA ALA A 331 -41.99 4.35 66.00
C ALA A 331 -42.60 3.25 66.90
N LYS A 332 -41.93 2.11 67.06
CA LYS A 332 -42.40 0.96 67.85
C LYS A 332 -41.28 0.44 68.77
N PRO A 333 -40.88 1.21 69.80
CA PRO A 333 -39.78 0.85 70.69
C PRO A 333 -40.09 -0.38 71.58
N THR A 334 -41.36 -0.80 71.65
CA THR A 334 -41.75 -2.05 72.32
C THR A 334 -41.43 -3.30 71.50
N LEU A 335 -41.25 -3.16 70.18
CA LEU A 335 -40.98 -4.25 69.25
C LEU A 335 -39.48 -4.48 69.02
N PHE A 336 -38.66 -3.43 69.12
CA PHE A 336 -37.20 -3.49 68.98
C PHE A 336 -36.54 -3.01 70.27
N ARG A 337 -35.75 -3.89 70.89
CA ARG A 337 -34.91 -3.53 72.05
C ARG A 337 -33.49 -3.17 71.63
N ASN A 338 -33.02 -3.72 70.51
CA ASN A 338 -31.74 -3.40 69.91
C ASN A 338 -31.86 -2.29 68.86
N ASP A 339 -30.79 -1.53 68.69
CA ASP A 339 -30.62 -0.57 67.59
C ASP A 339 -30.26 -1.37 66.32
N PRO A 340 -31.14 -1.44 65.30
CA PRO A 340 -30.96 -2.35 64.17
C PRO A 340 -29.76 -1.96 63.30
N VAL A 341 -29.49 -0.67 63.07
CA VAL A 341 -28.32 -0.24 62.27
C VAL A 341 -27.02 -0.51 63.03
N MET A 342 -26.95 -0.14 64.30
CA MET A 342 -25.73 -0.34 65.09
C MET A 342 -25.40 -1.83 65.25
N PHE A 343 -26.43 -2.66 65.37
CA PHE A 343 -26.27 -4.11 65.44
C PHE A 343 -25.80 -4.70 64.10
N VAL A 344 -26.40 -4.33 62.96
CA VAL A 344 -26.06 -4.92 61.66
C VAL A 344 -24.71 -4.43 61.13
N VAL A 345 -24.43 -3.13 61.25
CA VAL A 345 -23.22 -2.50 60.67
C VAL A 345 -22.02 -2.61 61.60
N CYS A 346 -22.21 -2.33 62.90
CA CYS A 346 -21.11 -2.30 63.88
C CYS A 346 -21.01 -3.60 64.70
N SER A 347 -21.91 -4.56 64.49
CA SER A 347 -22.01 -5.80 65.30
C SER A 347 -22.14 -5.52 66.81
N PHE A 348 -22.74 -4.37 67.18
CA PHE A 348 -22.88 -3.99 68.57
C PHE A 348 -24.16 -4.57 69.18
N GLU A 349 -24.02 -5.52 70.10
CA GLU A 349 -25.13 -6.13 70.83
C GLU A 349 -25.42 -5.42 72.15
N ARG A 350 -26.58 -4.75 72.24
CA ARG A 350 -27.06 -4.19 73.52
C ARG A 350 -27.82 -5.22 74.36
N TYR A 351 -28.57 -6.11 73.71
CA TYR A 351 -29.25 -7.25 74.29
C TYR A 351 -29.03 -8.50 73.42
N ASN A 352 -28.81 -9.65 74.09
CA ASN A 352 -28.63 -10.96 73.45
C ASN A 352 -29.77 -11.27 72.46
N LEU A 353 -29.42 -11.50 71.18
CA LEU A 353 -30.35 -11.81 70.09
C LEU A 353 -31.20 -13.07 70.35
N HIS A 354 -30.71 -13.99 71.17
CA HIS A 354 -31.46 -15.20 71.57
C HIS A 354 -32.61 -14.92 72.56
N ARG A 355 -32.66 -13.72 73.15
CA ARG A 355 -33.63 -13.32 74.17
C ARG A 355 -34.64 -12.28 73.67
N THR A 356 -34.53 -11.83 72.43
CA THR A 356 -35.43 -10.85 71.79
C THR A 356 -36.68 -11.49 71.20
N GLY A 357 -37.67 -10.67 70.83
CA GLY A 357 -38.91 -11.16 70.22
C GLY A 357 -38.66 -11.85 68.88
N ARG A 358 -39.50 -12.84 68.51
CA ARG A 358 -39.36 -13.60 67.25
C ARG A 358 -39.37 -12.71 66.00
N ILE A 359 -40.12 -11.59 66.03
CA ILE A 359 -40.22 -10.65 64.91
C ILE A 359 -38.94 -9.83 64.77
N GLU A 360 -38.42 -9.28 65.88
CA GLU A 360 -37.13 -8.58 65.93
C GLU A 360 -36.01 -9.49 65.41
N GLN A 361 -36.00 -10.75 65.87
CA GLN A 361 -35.02 -11.74 65.42
C GLN A 361 -35.10 -11.99 63.90
N PHE A 362 -36.29 -12.12 63.33
CA PHE A 362 -36.45 -12.35 61.88
C PHE A 362 -36.01 -11.14 61.05
N VAL A 363 -36.37 -9.92 61.47
CA VAL A 363 -35.97 -8.68 60.78
C VAL A 363 -34.46 -8.48 60.87
N LEU A 364 -33.86 -8.62 62.05
CA LEU A 364 -32.41 -8.49 62.23
C LEU A 364 -31.65 -9.57 61.47
N LEU A 365 -32.11 -10.83 61.50
CA LEU A 365 -31.49 -11.91 60.71
C LEU A 365 -31.55 -11.62 59.21
N SER A 366 -32.67 -11.12 58.70
CA SER A 366 -32.81 -10.74 57.29
C SER A 366 -31.87 -9.58 56.92
N LEU A 367 -31.74 -8.57 57.78
CA LEU A 367 -30.79 -7.46 57.59
C LEU A 367 -29.34 -7.92 57.66
N ILE A 368 -28.98 -8.83 58.57
CA ILE A 368 -27.64 -9.43 58.63
C ILE A 368 -27.31 -10.14 57.32
N ILE A 369 -28.20 -11.01 56.84
CA ILE A 369 -28.00 -11.76 55.59
C ILE A 369 -27.85 -10.77 54.41
N MET A 370 -28.71 -9.76 54.33
CA MET A 370 -28.62 -8.72 53.30
C MET A 370 -27.29 -7.97 53.36
N PHE A 371 -26.89 -7.48 54.55
CA PHE A 371 -25.66 -6.71 54.73
C PHE A 371 -24.41 -7.55 54.45
N PHE A 372 -24.42 -8.85 54.79
CA PHE A 372 -23.36 -9.79 54.43
C PHE A 372 -23.19 -9.89 52.91
N PHE A 373 -24.27 -10.08 52.17
CA PHE A 373 -24.20 -10.12 50.70
C PHE A 373 -23.74 -8.79 50.10
N VAL A 374 -24.26 -7.66 50.60
CA VAL A 374 -23.85 -6.32 50.15
C VAL A 374 -22.36 -6.07 50.43
N SER A 375 -21.88 -6.42 51.62
CA SER A 375 -20.47 -6.23 52.01
C SER A 375 -19.54 -7.11 51.18
N ASN A 376 -19.88 -8.40 50.98
CA ASN A 376 -19.08 -9.28 50.12
C ASN A 376 -19.04 -8.81 48.67
N ALA A 377 -20.17 -8.35 48.14
CA ALA A 377 -20.24 -7.79 46.78
C ALA A 377 -19.43 -6.49 46.67
N PHE A 378 -19.47 -5.64 47.70
CA PHE A 378 -18.67 -4.43 47.78
C PHE A 378 -17.18 -4.74 47.83
N GLU A 379 -16.75 -5.63 48.72
CA GLU A 379 -15.36 -6.03 48.90
C GLU A 379 -14.79 -6.63 47.62
N THR A 380 -15.52 -7.56 46.99
CA THR A 380 -15.10 -8.17 45.72
C THR A 380 -14.92 -7.12 44.63
N LYS A 381 -15.88 -6.18 44.52
CA LYS A 381 -15.79 -5.11 43.52
C LYS A 381 -14.66 -4.14 43.82
N ILE A 382 -14.45 -3.73 45.07
CA ILE A 382 -13.39 -2.77 45.38
C ILE A 382 -12.01 -3.40 45.23
N ILE A 383 -11.83 -4.68 45.57
CA ILE A 383 -10.59 -5.42 45.28
C ILE A 383 -10.36 -5.47 43.77
N ALA A 384 -11.38 -5.83 42.98
CA ALA A 384 -11.26 -5.84 41.51
C ALA A 384 -10.94 -4.44 40.93
N LEU A 385 -11.50 -3.37 41.50
CA LEU A 385 -11.21 -1.99 41.11
C LEU A 385 -9.83 -1.52 41.59
N MET A 386 -9.30 -2.07 42.68
CA MET A 386 -7.94 -1.79 43.15
C MET A 386 -6.88 -2.52 42.32
N THR A 387 -7.17 -3.72 41.84
CA THR A 387 -6.27 -4.46 40.94
C THR A 387 -6.25 -3.86 39.54
N ALA A 388 -7.40 -3.41 39.02
CA ALA A 388 -7.53 -2.76 37.72
C ALA A 388 -8.22 -1.39 37.84
N LYS A 389 -7.45 -0.38 38.27
CA LYS A 389 -7.96 0.95 38.55
C LYS A 389 -8.54 1.64 37.30
N PRO A 390 -9.86 1.95 37.27
CA PRO A 390 -10.46 2.64 36.14
C PRO A 390 -9.94 4.07 36.03
N SER A 391 -9.96 4.58 34.79
CA SER A 391 -9.67 5.98 34.50
C SER A 391 -10.95 6.76 34.23
N HIS A 392 -10.97 8.02 34.64
CA HIS A 392 -12.13 8.90 34.53
C HIS A 392 -12.24 9.48 33.11
N HIS A 393 -13.43 9.44 32.51
CA HIS A 393 -13.73 9.99 31.16
C HIS A 393 -12.68 9.66 30.10
N ILE A 394 -12.64 8.40 29.69
CA ILE A 394 -11.88 7.94 28.53
C ILE A 394 -12.71 8.28 27.28
N PRO A 395 -12.27 9.19 26.39
CA PRO A 395 -12.96 9.45 25.13
C PRO A 395 -12.98 8.17 24.29
N ARG A 396 -14.16 7.77 23.81
CA ARG A 396 -14.34 6.58 22.96
C ARG A 396 -14.80 6.93 21.55
N THR A 397 -15.45 8.07 21.39
CA THR A 397 -15.99 8.54 20.11
C THR A 397 -15.41 9.90 19.72
N PHE A 398 -15.51 10.26 18.44
CA PHE A 398 -15.20 11.61 17.94
C PHE A 398 -16.09 12.66 18.61
N GLN A 399 -17.34 12.33 18.90
CA GLN A 399 -18.26 13.21 19.61
C GLN A 399 -17.74 13.55 21.01
N ASP A 400 -17.20 12.57 21.75
CA ASP A 400 -16.58 12.81 23.05
C ASP A 400 -15.38 13.78 22.92
N LEU A 401 -14.61 13.69 21.83
CA LEU A 401 -13.48 14.59 21.59
C LEU A 401 -13.94 16.03 21.31
N VAL A 402 -15.03 16.19 20.56
CA VAL A 402 -15.66 17.49 20.28
C VAL A 402 -16.23 18.09 21.55
N GLU A 403 -16.95 17.31 22.36
CA GLU A 403 -17.52 17.75 23.64
C GLU A 403 -16.44 18.16 24.64
N LEU A 404 -15.30 17.45 24.64
CA LEU A 404 -14.14 17.79 25.48
C LEU A 404 -13.30 18.93 24.90
N GLY A 405 -13.57 19.38 23.67
CA GLY A 405 -12.74 20.38 22.97
C GLY A 405 -11.28 19.94 22.83
N MET A 406 -11.04 18.63 22.67
CA MET A 406 -9.70 18.06 22.70
C MET A 406 -8.98 18.28 21.36
N PRO A 407 -7.85 19.00 21.32
CA PRO A 407 -7.13 19.21 20.06
C PRO A 407 -6.54 17.90 19.53
N ILE A 408 -6.69 17.69 18.23
CA ILE A 408 -6.17 16.53 17.49
C ILE A 408 -4.93 16.96 16.72
N LYS A 409 -3.77 16.50 17.17
CA LYS A 409 -2.47 16.74 16.55
C LYS A 409 -2.25 15.78 15.39
N ALA A 410 -2.03 16.32 14.20
CA ALA A 410 -1.70 15.54 13.01
C ALA A 410 -0.74 16.31 12.09
N ASP A 411 0.00 15.56 11.27
CA ASP A 411 0.78 16.17 10.21
C ASP A 411 -0.14 16.58 9.04
N LEU A 412 -0.71 17.78 9.14
CA LEU A 412 -1.55 18.37 8.10
C LEU A 412 -0.85 18.57 6.75
N ARG A 413 0.46 18.39 6.65
CA ARG A 413 1.18 18.39 5.36
C ARG A 413 0.91 17.09 4.60
N MET A 414 0.73 15.99 5.33
CA MET A 414 0.33 14.69 4.78
C MET A 414 -1.15 14.66 4.44
N ASP A 415 -1.98 15.26 5.29
CA ASP A 415 -3.43 15.14 5.26
C ASP A 415 -4.15 16.47 5.45
N PRO A 416 -3.98 17.45 4.53
CA PRO A 416 -4.55 18.79 4.69
C PRO A 416 -6.09 18.78 4.72
N GLN A 417 -6.72 17.76 4.14
CA GLN A 417 -8.17 17.62 4.09
C GLN A 417 -8.80 17.31 5.44
N LEU A 418 -8.02 16.88 6.45
CA LEU A 418 -8.56 16.63 7.79
C LEU A 418 -9.17 17.89 8.40
N VAL A 419 -8.65 19.08 8.06
CA VAL A 419 -9.20 20.36 8.51
C VAL A 419 -10.60 20.62 7.95
N ASN A 420 -10.90 20.06 6.77
CA ASN A 420 -12.20 20.20 6.10
C ASN A 420 -13.22 19.14 6.56
N ASN A 421 -12.83 18.23 7.47
CA ASN A 421 -13.75 17.22 8.00
C ASN A 421 -14.83 17.89 8.87
N THR A 422 -16.10 17.57 8.62
CA THR A 422 -17.25 18.18 9.29
C THR A 422 -17.35 17.85 10.78
N GLU A 423 -16.82 16.71 11.22
CA GLU A 423 -16.95 16.23 12.60
C GLU A 423 -15.79 16.72 13.48
N ILE A 424 -14.55 16.62 12.98
CA ILE A 424 -13.35 16.84 13.79
C ILE A 424 -12.46 18.00 13.29
N GLY A 425 -12.79 18.59 12.14
CA GLY A 425 -11.92 19.56 11.46
C GLY A 425 -11.56 20.77 12.32
N SER A 426 -12.49 21.23 13.17
CA SER A 426 -12.29 22.34 14.10
C SER A 426 -11.29 22.05 15.22
N LEU A 427 -11.02 20.77 15.52
CA LEU A 427 -10.07 20.32 16.54
C LEU A 427 -8.66 20.10 16.00
N MET A 428 -8.48 20.10 14.67
CA MET A 428 -7.22 19.73 14.04
C MET A 428 -6.12 20.78 14.27
N VAL A 429 -4.99 20.34 14.77
CA VAL A 429 -3.79 21.16 15.00
C VAL A 429 -2.62 20.55 14.25
N HIS A 430 -1.92 21.37 13.47
CA HIS A 430 -0.70 20.93 12.81
C HIS A 430 0.37 20.60 13.85
N SER A 431 0.87 19.36 13.84
CA SER A 431 1.99 18.93 14.65
C SER A 431 2.68 17.76 13.98
N ILE A 432 4.01 17.76 14.02
CA ILE A 432 4.79 16.57 13.70
C ILE A 432 4.70 15.65 14.91
N LEU A 433 4.24 14.42 14.72
CA LEU A 433 4.15 13.45 15.82
C LEU A 433 5.56 13.07 16.24
N ASN A 434 5.97 13.49 17.44
CA ASN A 434 7.07 12.86 18.13
C ASN A 434 6.48 11.77 19.03
N VAL A 435 6.66 10.54 18.59
CA VAL A 435 6.29 9.29 19.27
C VAL A 435 6.72 9.26 20.74
N ILE A 436 7.83 9.93 21.06
CA ILE A 436 8.44 9.91 22.39
C ILE A 436 7.88 11.04 23.28
N ASP A 437 7.24 12.08 22.71
CA ASP A 437 6.83 13.28 23.44
C ASP A 437 5.32 13.56 23.29
N LEU A 438 4.51 12.74 23.97
CA LEU A 438 3.07 12.93 24.08
C LEU A 438 2.73 13.80 25.30
N ASP A 439 1.91 14.83 25.08
CA ASP A 439 1.64 15.88 26.07
C ASP A 439 0.60 15.53 27.16
N GLY A 440 -0.04 14.37 27.03
CA GLY A 440 -1.11 13.91 27.92
C GLY A 440 -2.40 14.74 27.88
N LYS A 441 -2.57 15.59 26.86
CA LYS A 441 -3.71 16.53 26.71
C LYS A 441 -4.35 16.50 25.32
N SER A 442 -3.56 16.32 24.28
CA SER A 442 -4.01 16.24 22.90
C SER A 442 -4.24 14.79 22.48
N ALA A 443 -5.20 14.62 21.57
CA ALA A 443 -5.29 13.43 20.74
C ALA A 443 -4.25 13.50 19.62
N TYR A 444 -3.80 12.37 19.13
CA TYR A 444 -2.81 12.29 18.07
C TYR A 444 -3.30 11.37 16.96
N LYS A 445 -3.15 11.80 15.71
CA LYS A 445 -3.30 10.91 14.57
C LYS A 445 -2.10 9.97 14.54
N ALA A 446 -2.36 8.68 14.52
CA ALA A 446 -1.33 7.67 14.36
C ALA A 446 -1.68 6.71 13.22
N ASP A 447 -0.65 6.17 12.59
CA ASP A 447 -0.79 5.11 11.60
C ASP A 447 -0.96 3.74 12.28
N PHE A 448 -1.17 2.71 11.46
CA PHE A 448 -1.40 1.35 11.95
C PHE A 448 -0.24 0.74 12.73
N TYR A 449 0.99 1.26 12.55
CA TYR A 449 2.15 0.78 13.31
C TYR A 449 1.99 1.08 14.80
N TRP A 450 1.32 2.18 15.11
CA TRP A 450 1.23 2.69 16.47
C TRP A 450 0.34 1.88 17.41
N PRO A 451 -0.88 1.44 17.03
CA PRO A 451 -1.64 0.48 17.83
C PRO A 451 -0.87 -0.80 18.11
N GLU A 452 -0.17 -1.35 17.12
CA GLU A 452 0.65 -2.56 17.31
C GLU A 452 1.82 -2.30 18.26
N PHE A 453 2.48 -1.15 18.11
CA PHE A 453 3.48 -0.69 19.05
C PHE A 453 2.92 -0.59 20.48
N MET A 454 1.75 0.04 20.66
CA MET A 454 1.10 0.20 21.96
C MET A 454 0.69 -1.13 22.60
N LYS A 455 0.34 -2.15 21.80
CA LYS A 455 0.10 -3.51 22.31
C LYS A 455 1.39 -4.16 22.83
N LEU A 456 2.51 -3.91 22.15
CA LEU A 456 3.80 -4.53 22.46
C LEU A 456 4.55 -3.84 23.60
N VAL A 457 4.19 -2.61 23.96
CA VAL A 457 4.81 -1.86 25.06
C VAL A 457 3.85 -1.80 26.27
N PRO A 458 3.77 -2.86 27.10
CA PRO A 458 2.82 -2.93 28.20
C PRO A 458 3.06 -1.92 29.35
N SER A 459 4.04 -1.01 29.27
CA SER A 459 4.37 -0.12 30.40
C SER A 459 5.25 1.10 30.08
N VAL A 460 4.92 1.92 29.07
CA VAL A 460 5.55 3.26 28.92
C VAL A 460 5.41 4.12 30.19
N GLU A 461 4.41 3.80 31.02
CA GLU A 461 4.16 4.39 32.33
C GLU A 461 5.37 4.30 33.29
N SER A 462 6.20 3.26 33.17
CA SER A 462 7.35 3.05 34.07
C SER A 462 8.59 3.88 33.72
N TYR A 463 8.79 4.22 32.44
CA TYR A 463 10.02 4.86 31.96
C TYR A 463 9.93 6.38 31.84
N HIS A 464 8.78 6.95 31.48
CA HIS A 464 8.68 8.40 31.20
C HIS A 464 7.66 9.18 32.03
N ARG A 465 6.99 8.56 33.02
CA ARG A 465 5.85 9.19 33.73
C ARG A 465 4.78 9.74 32.78
N GLN A 466 4.72 9.22 31.56
CA GLN A 466 3.74 9.66 30.57
C GLN A 466 2.36 9.15 30.95
N ARG A 467 1.34 9.97 30.70
CA ARG A 467 -0.05 9.55 30.84
C ARG A 467 -0.29 8.38 29.87
N ARG A 468 -1.08 7.39 30.30
CA ARG A 468 -1.51 6.30 29.42
C ARG A 468 -2.23 6.89 28.22
N TYR A 469 -2.03 6.29 27.06
CA TYR A 469 -2.75 6.59 25.84
C TYR A 469 -3.48 5.33 25.41
N HIS A 470 -4.67 5.47 24.86
CA HIS A 470 -5.41 4.36 24.26
C HIS A 470 -5.80 4.71 22.84
N VAL A 471 -5.95 3.67 22.03
CA VAL A 471 -6.41 3.80 20.65
C VAL A 471 -7.93 3.93 20.68
N LEU A 472 -8.46 4.93 19.99
CA LEU A 472 -9.88 5.15 19.81
C LEU A 472 -10.46 4.02 18.93
N GLU A 473 -11.65 3.51 19.27
CA GLU A 473 -12.30 2.46 18.50
C GLU A 473 -12.73 2.96 17.10
N GLN A 474 -13.06 4.25 16.99
CA GLN A 474 -13.37 4.89 15.72
C GLN A 474 -12.10 5.23 14.94
N ILE A 475 -12.09 4.82 13.67
CA ILE A 475 -11.01 5.10 12.72
C ILE A 475 -11.32 6.35 11.91
N LEU A 476 -10.30 7.16 11.62
CA LEU A 476 -10.44 8.36 10.78
C LEU A 476 -10.72 8.01 9.32
N GLY A 477 -10.23 6.85 8.90
CA GLY A 477 -10.38 6.37 7.55
C GLY A 477 -9.46 5.19 7.27
N ILE A 478 -9.74 4.54 6.15
CA ILE A 478 -8.92 3.49 5.59
C ILE A 478 -8.24 4.07 4.36
N ARG A 479 -6.95 3.83 4.21
CA ARG A 479 -6.14 4.27 3.08
C ARG A 479 -5.35 3.11 2.51
N ILE A 480 -5.20 3.12 1.19
CA ILE A 480 -4.29 2.20 0.50
C ILE A 480 -3.00 2.96 0.27
N ARG A 481 -1.88 2.39 0.73
CA ARG A 481 -0.55 2.96 0.51
C ARG A 481 -0.14 2.72 -0.93
N GLY A 482 0.08 3.80 -1.68
CA GLY A 482 0.66 3.75 -3.02
C GLY A 482 2.14 4.15 -2.98
N ILE A 483 3.00 3.32 -3.57
CA ILE A 483 4.44 3.56 -3.72
C ILE A 483 4.69 4.08 -5.12
N PHE A 484 5.38 5.22 -5.24
CA PHE A 484 5.73 5.71 -6.55
C PHE A 484 6.80 4.88 -7.19
N THR A 485 6.61 4.67 -8.49
CA THR A 485 7.67 4.24 -9.38
C THR A 485 8.21 5.42 -10.16
N GLY A 486 9.46 5.32 -10.59
CA GLY A 486 10.06 6.22 -11.56
C GLY A 486 9.22 6.28 -12.83
N TYR A 487 9.37 7.36 -13.58
CA TYR A 487 8.65 7.57 -14.84
C TYR A 487 8.76 6.33 -15.74
N ARG A 488 7.61 5.72 -16.06
CA ARG A 488 7.50 4.51 -16.89
C ARG A 488 8.48 3.40 -16.52
N SER A 489 8.68 3.15 -15.22
CA SER A 489 9.64 2.13 -14.76
C SER A 489 9.27 0.72 -15.26
N PRO A 490 10.18 0.00 -15.94
CA PRO A 490 9.92 -1.38 -16.37
C PRO A 490 9.81 -2.36 -15.19
N LEU A 491 10.31 -1.96 -14.01
CA LEU A 491 10.30 -2.74 -12.78
C LEU A 491 8.91 -2.89 -12.15
N LEU A 492 7.94 -2.08 -12.57
CA LEU A 492 6.61 -1.96 -11.95
C LEU A 492 5.91 -3.30 -11.69
N GLU A 493 5.85 -4.19 -12.69
CA GLU A 493 5.10 -5.46 -12.60
C GLU A 493 5.79 -6.47 -11.69
N GLN A 494 7.12 -6.61 -11.77
CA GLN A 494 7.87 -7.55 -10.93
C GLN A 494 7.87 -7.12 -9.47
N PHE A 495 8.06 -5.82 -9.22
CA PHE A 495 7.96 -5.26 -7.88
C PHE A 495 6.51 -5.31 -7.36
N GLY A 496 5.51 -5.02 -8.18
CA GLY A 496 4.10 -5.16 -7.79
C GLY A 496 3.74 -6.59 -7.38
N ARG A 497 4.19 -7.60 -8.13
CA ARG A 497 3.97 -9.01 -7.81
C ARG A 497 4.65 -9.42 -6.50
N THR A 498 5.91 -9.04 -6.32
CA THR A 498 6.61 -9.36 -5.07
C THR A 498 5.98 -8.66 -3.89
N MET A 499 5.57 -7.39 -4.00
CA MET A 499 4.87 -6.71 -2.90
C MET A 499 3.68 -7.52 -2.39
N ILE A 500 2.82 -7.98 -3.30
CA ILE A 500 1.68 -8.84 -2.98
C ILE A 500 2.16 -10.11 -2.26
N LEU A 501 3.17 -10.80 -2.79
CA LEU A 501 3.71 -12.02 -2.20
C LEU A 501 4.28 -11.80 -0.78
N PHE A 502 5.02 -10.72 -0.55
CA PHE A 502 5.61 -10.38 0.74
C PHE A 502 4.56 -10.01 1.79
N GLU A 503 3.47 -9.37 1.36
CA GLU A 503 2.34 -9.03 2.22
C GLU A 503 1.47 -10.25 2.53
N GLU A 504 1.10 -11.04 1.53
CA GLU A 504 0.27 -12.25 1.69
C GLU A 504 0.98 -13.34 2.51
N SER A 505 2.31 -13.43 2.41
CA SER A 505 3.11 -14.33 3.25
C SER A 505 3.35 -13.83 4.67
N GLY A 506 3.00 -12.59 4.99
CA GLY A 506 3.23 -11.97 6.30
C GLY A 506 4.68 -11.53 6.56
N ILE A 507 5.57 -11.60 5.57
CA ILE A 507 6.97 -11.16 5.73
C ILE A 507 7.04 -9.66 6.02
N THR A 508 6.21 -8.84 5.35
CA THR A 508 6.13 -7.39 5.61
C THR A 508 5.72 -7.09 7.05
N THR A 509 4.78 -7.86 7.61
CA THR A 509 4.36 -7.77 9.02
C THR A 509 5.49 -8.18 9.96
N TYR A 510 6.24 -9.23 9.63
CA TYR A 510 7.40 -9.65 10.41
C TYR A 510 8.48 -8.56 10.45
N TRP A 511 8.85 -7.97 9.30
CA TRP A 511 9.81 -6.86 9.26
C TRP A 511 9.34 -5.64 10.01
N THR A 512 8.04 -5.34 9.93
CA THR A 512 7.41 -4.28 10.71
C THR A 512 7.60 -4.50 12.20
N LEU A 513 7.25 -5.68 12.71
CA LEU A 513 7.40 -6.02 14.13
C LEU A 513 8.86 -5.97 14.56
N LYS A 514 9.77 -6.46 13.71
CA LYS A 514 11.22 -6.41 13.95
C LYS A 514 11.73 -4.96 14.04
N LEU A 515 11.29 -4.07 13.15
CA LEU A 515 11.64 -2.65 13.18
C LEU A 515 11.16 -2.01 14.49
N LEU A 516 9.92 -2.28 14.90
CA LEU A 516 9.37 -1.78 16.16
C LEU A 516 10.19 -2.24 17.37
N MET A 517 10.72 -3.47 17.34
CA MET A 517 11.61 -3.99 18.38
C MET A 517 12.99 -3.31 18.38
N LEU A 518 13.56 -3.04 17.20
CA LEU A 518 14.87 -2.39 17.08
C LEU A 518 14.85 -0.92 17.50
N ALA A 519 13.75 -0.21 17.18
CA ALA A 519 13.58 1.18 17.55
C ALA A 519 13.54 1.40 19.07
N GLN A 520 13.32 0.36 19.88
CA GLN A 520 13.30 0.42 21.34
C GLN A 520 14.16 -0.72 21.93
N PRO A 521 15.48 -0.51 22.11
CA PRO A 521 16.43 -1.54 22.52
C PRO A 521 16.09 -2.26 23.85
N TRP A 522 15.24 -1.71 24.71
CA TRP A 522 14.78 -2.38 25.93
C TRP A 522 13.66 -3.40 25.71
N LEU A 523 12.99 -3.41 24.55
CA LEU A 523 12.00 -4.44 24.21
C LEU A 523 12.68 -5.76 23.81
N SER A 524 13.91 -5.73 23.32
CA SER A 524 14.66 -6.94 22.94
C SER A 524 15.00 -7.84 24.12
N SER A 525 14.92 -7.35 25.37
CA SER A 525 15.12 -8.18 26.57
C SER A 525 13.86 -8.91 27.04
N ILE A 526 12.68 -8.60 26.49
CA ILE A 526 11.39 -9.13 26.97
C ILE A 526 10.89 -10.30 26.11
N PHE A 527 11.35 -10.45 24.87
CA PHE A 527 10.95 -11.57 24.02
C PHE A 527 11.95 -12.74 24.04
N ILE A 528 11.44 -13.86 24.55
CA ILE A 528 11.96 -15.22 24.39
C ILE A 528 12.13 -15.50 22.90
N THR A 529 13.28 -16.06 22.55
CA THR A 529 13.67 -16.59 21.22
C THR A 529 12.47 -17.04 20.37
N PHE A 530 12.09 -16.25 19.37
CA PHE A 530 11.36 -16.80 18.23
C PHE A 530 12.24 -17.90 17.61
N PRO A 531 11.67 -19.05 17.19
CA PRO A 531 12.44 -20.05 16.48
C PRO A 531 13.07 -19.37 15.28
N ARG A 532 14.40 -19.40 15.22
CA ARG A 532 15.18 -18.92 14.10
C ARG A 532 14.64 -19.57 12.83
N TRP A 533 14.05 -18.78 11.92
CA TRP A 533 13.61 -19.27 10.61
C TRP A 533 14.78 -19.59 9.66
N ASP A 534 16.02 -19.46 10.14
CA ASP A 534 17.27 -19.79 9.42
C ASP A 534 17.45 -21.31 9.15
N SER A 535 16.44 -22.15 9.35
CA SER A 535 16.52 -23.59 9.13
C SER A 535 15.35 -24.16 8.31
N LEU A 536 14.92 -23.45 7.27
CA LEU A 536 14.28 -24.11 6.15
C LEU A 536 15.40 -24.76 5.31
N PRO A 537 15.41 -26.09 5.12
CA PRO A 537 16.36 -26.73 4.23
C PRO A 537 16.13 -26.23 2.80
N ASP A 538 17.25 -25.93 2.11
CA ASP A 538 17.33 -25.52 0.70
C ASP A 538 16.50 -26.38 -0.26
#